data_AF-A0A2P4YTU5-F1
#
_entry.id   AF-A0A2P4YTU5-F1
#
_cell.length_a   1.000
_cell.length_b   1.000
_cell.length_c   1.000
_cell.angle_alpha   90.00
_cell.angle_beta   90.00
_cell.angle_gamma   90.00
#
_symmetry.space_group_name_H-M   'P 1'
#
loop_
_entity.id
_entity.type
_entity.pdbx_description
1 polymer ?
#
loop_
_entity_poly.entity_id
_entity_poly.type
_entity_poly.pdbx_seq_one_letter_code
_entity_poly.pdbx_strand_id
1 'polypeptide(L)'
;MWQSTISKQQKSDAKLLVAFMKLFLDGGFELDTTAPDYRDRDLGLGKRAEEAVLSFLSECKTTSRGAGNVLKHLRSLHRSGILNAKIERYQRLIQTAAIKDPAPGYTQDVLEGISE
;
A
#
# COMPACT_ATOMS: atom_id res chain seq x y z
N MET A 1 -19.57 -20.88 -16.49
CA MET A 1 -20.10 -19.92 -15.49
C MET A 1 -18.92 -19.47 -14.62
N TRP A 2 -18.78 -18.15 -14.40
CA TRP A 2 -17.71 -17.44 -13.67
C TRP A 2 -16.31 -17.35 -14.28
N GLN A 3 -16.14 -16.39 -15.20
CA GLN A 3 -14.91 -15.59 -15.21
C GLN A 3 -15.35 -14.12 -15.16
N SER A 4 -15.42 -13.54 -13.98
CA SER A 4 -15.34 -12.08 -13.87
C SER A 4 -13.90 -11.73 -14.20
N THR A 5 -13.62 -11.49 -15.48
CA THR A 5 -12.31 -11.09 -15.96
C THR A 5 -12.02 -9.68 -15.46
N ILE A 6 -11.48 -9.58 -14.25
CA ILE A 6 -10.81 -8.37 -13.78
C ILE A 6 -9.85 -7.93 -14.88
N SER A 7 -10.04 -6.73 -15.40
CA SER A 7 -9.26 -6.20 -16.50
C SER A 7 -7.79 -6.06 -16.09
N LYS A 8 -6.88 -6.05 -17.07
CA LYS A 8 -5.44 -5.79 -16.80
C LYS A 8 -5.25 -4.49 -16.01
N GLN A 9 -6.07 -3.47 -16.30
CA GLN A 9 -6.05 -2.20 -15.60
C GLN A 9 -6.45 -2.34 -14.12
N GLN A 10 -7.53 -3.06 -13.84
CA GLN A 10 -7.98 -3.28 -12.46
C GLN A 10 -6.93 -4.04 -11.62
N LYS A 11 -6.22 -5.00 -12.22
CA LYS A 11 -5.09 -5.68 -11.55
C LYS A 11 -3.94 -4.70 -11.26
N SER A 12 -3.62 -3.82 -12.20
CA SER A 12 -2.58 -2.79 -12.02
C SER A 12 -2.97 -1.79 -10.93
N ASP A 13 -4.21 -1.31 -10.95
CA ASP A 13 -4.73 -0.38 -9.95
C ASP A 13 -4.76 -0.99 -8.55
N ALA A 14 -5.15 -2.27 -8.44
CA ALA A 14 -5.11 -3.00 -7.17
C ALA A 14 -3.68 -3.14 -6.63
N LYS A 15 -2.70 -3.49 -7.48
CA LYS A 15 -1.29 -3.56 -7.10
C LYS A 15 -0.77 -2.21 -6.61
N LEU A 16 -1.09 -1.14 -7.32
CA LEU A 16 -0.67 0.21 -6.96
C LEU A 16 -1.31 0.67 -5.64
N LEU A 17 -2.59 0.36 -5.43
CA LEU A 17 -3.27 0.64 -4.17
C LEU A 17 -2.59 -0.09 -3.00
N VAL A 18 -2.28 -1.38 -3.15
CA VAL A 18 -1.55 -2.16 -2.14
C VAL A 18 -0.17 -1.56 -1.86
N ALA A 19 0.55 -1.10 -2.90
CA ALA A 19 1.82 -0.42 -2.72
C ALA A 19 1.68 0.87 -1.88
N PHE A 20 0.66 1.70 -2.15
CA PHE A 20 0.39 2.86 -1.32
C PHE A 20 0.01 2.48 0.11
N MET A 21 -0.83 1.46 0.30
CA MET A 21 -1.24 1.00 1.64
C MET A 21 -0.05 0.58 2.51
N LYS A 22 0.95 -0.08 1.92
CA LYS A 22 2.19 -0.49 2.63
C LYS A 22 2.96 0.70 3.21
N LEU A 23 2.89 1.89 2.60
CA LEU A 23 3.53 3.11 3.12
C LEU A 23 2.98 3.56 4.49
N PHE A 24 1.79 3.10 4.85
CA PHE A 24 1.14 3.45 6.12
C PHE A 24 1.43 2.45 7.23
N LEU A 25 2.20 1.40 6.95
CA LEU A 25 2.70 0.45 7.94
C LEU A 25 4.02 0.98 8.53
N ASP A 26 3.87 1.99 9.39
CA ASP A 26 4.95 2.76 9.99
C ASP A 26 6.01 1.93 10.76
N GLY A 27 5.63 0.76 11.27
CA GLY A 27 6.51 -0.16 11.99
C GLY A 27 7.14 -1.26 11.12
N GLY A 28 6.89 -1.28 9.81
CA GLY A 28 7.15 -2.43 8.97
C GLY A 28 6.14 -3.56 9.22
N PHE A 29 6.37 -4.70 8.57
CA PHE A 29 5.53 -5.88 8.69
C PHE A 29 6.29 -7.14 8.31
N GLU A 30 5.89 -8.28 8.86
CA GLU A 30 6.44 -9.58 8.53
C GLU A 30 5.33 -10.53 8.12
N LEU A 31 5.45 -11.01 6.88
CA LEU A 31 4.61 -12.04 6.28
C LEU A 31 5.48 -13.25 5.94
N ASP A 32 5.20 -14.37 6.60
CA ASP A 32 5.83 -15.66 6.34
C ASP A 32 4.79 -16.59 5.70
N THR A 33 5.00 -16.94 4.43
CA THR A 33 4.09 -17.81 3.67
C THR A 33 4.08 -19.24 4.17
N THR A 34 5.05 -19.63 4.99
CA THR A 34 5.13 -20.96 5.60
C THR A 34 4.37 -21.04 6.93
N ALA A 35 4.01 -19.89 7.50
CA ALA A 35 3.29 -19.84 8.77
C ALA A 35 1.83 -20.28 8.60
N PRO A 36 1.30 -21.12 9.53
CA PRO A 36 -0.08 -21.61 9.44
C PRO A 36 -1.13 -20.49 9.56
N ASP A 37 -0.76 -19.36 10.16
CA ASP A 37 -1.58 -18.16 10.35
C ASP A 37 -1.33 -17.08 9.29
N TYR A 38 -0.60 -17.39 8.22
CA TYR A 38 -0.26 -16.44 7.14
C TYR A 38 -1.46 -15.63 6.66
N ARG A 39 -2.59 -16.30 6.37
CA ARG A 39 -3.80 -15.65 5.83
C ARG A 39 -4.43 -14.69 6.82
N ASP A 40 -4.45 -15.04 8.10
CA ASP A 40 -4.99 -14.20 9.16
C ASP A 40 -4.09 -12.98 9.41
N ARG A 41 -2.76 -13.17 9.33
CA ARG A 41 -1.77 -12.08 9.41
C ARG A 41 -1.86 -11.13 8.22
N ASP A 42 -1.96 -11.66 7.01
CA ASP A 42 -2.13 -10.87 5.77
C ASP A 42 -3.43 -10.05 5.81
N LEU A 43 -4.54 -10.67 6.23
CA LEU A 43 -5.82 -9.97 6.39
C LEU A 43 -5.75 -8.88 7.47
N GLY A 44 -5.14 -9.18 8.61
CA GLY A 44 -4.96 -8.21 9.71
C GLY A 44 -4.09 -7.02 9.29
N LEU A 45 -3.00 -7.27 8.55
CA LEU A 45 -2.15 -6.22 7.98
C LEU A 45 -2.89 -5.38 6.96
N GLY A 46 -3.66 -6.01 6.06
CA GLY A 46 -4.50 -5.31 5.10
C GLY A 46 -5.48 -4.36 5.77
N LYS A 47 -6.18 -4.83 6.80
CA LYS A 47 -7.13 -4.01 7.58
C LYS A 47 -6.44 -2.85 8.29
N ARG A 48 -5.30 -3.09 8.95
CA ARG A 48 -4.53 -2.02 9.62
C ARG A 48 -4.04 -0.97 8.63
N ALA A 49 -3.56 -1.39 7.46
CA ALA A 49 -3.11 -0.48 6.42
C ALA A 49 -4.27 0.33 5.84
N GLU A 50 -5.44 -0.29 5.63
CA GLU A 50 -6.66 0.38 5.18
C GLU A 50 -7.12 1.45 6.18
N GLU A 51 -7.20 1.11 7.46
CA GLU A 51 -7.56 2.04 8.53
C GLU A 51 -6.61 3.25 8.58
N ALA A 52 -5.30 3.01 8.44
CA ALA A 52 -4.30 4.06 8.43
C ALA A 52 -4.40 4.98 7.20
N VAL A 53 -4.66 4.42 6.01
CA VAL A 53 -4.93 5.21 4.79
C VAL A 53 -6.18 6.07 4.97
N LEU A 54 -7.27 5.50 5.49
CA LEU A 54 -8.53 6.21 5.69
C LEU A 54 -8.39 7.33 6.74
N SER A 55 -7.66 7.09 7.83
CA SER A 55 -7.36 8.14 8.82
C SER A 55 -6.60 9.30 8.19
N PHE A 56 -5.55 9.00 7.43
CA PHE A 56 -4.76 10.03 6.74
C PHE A 56 -5.59 10.82 5.72
N LEU A 57 -6.42 10.15 4.93
CA LEU A 57 -7.31 10.82 3.97
C LEU A 57 -8.36 11.71 4.66
N SER A 58 -8.84 11.30 5.83
CA SER A 58 -9.72 12.13 6.67
C SER A 58 -9.00 13.39 7.15
N GLU A 59 -7.74 13.29 7.58
CA GLU A 59 -6.90 14.43 7.97
C GLU A 59 -6.65 15.38 6.79
N CYS A 60 -6.49 14.85 5.57
CA CYS A 60 -6.41 15.63 4.35
C CYS A 60 -7.75 16.24 3.88
N LYS A 61 -8.83 16.12 4.69
CA LYS A 61 -10.20 16.61 4.40
C LYS A 61 -10.82 16.01 3.14
N THR A 62 -10.41 14.81 2.74
CA THR A 62 -10.98 14.11 1.56
C THR A 62 -12.11 13.18 2.02
N THR A 63 -13.34 13.42 1.55
CA THR A 63 -14.57 12.77 2.09
C THR A 63 -14.96 11.46 1.40
N SER A 64 -14.11 10.89 0.53
CA SER A 64 -14.55 9.78 -0.31
C SER A 64 -14.13 8.40 0.18
N ARG A 65 -15.13 7.51 0.27
CA ARG A 65 -15.01 6.15 0.84
C ARG A 65 -14.81 5.03 -0.19
N GLY A 66 -14.78 5.31 -1.49
CA GLY A 66 -14.63 4.27 -2.53
C GLY A 66 -13.17 4.01 -2.90
N ALA A 67 -12.77 2.74 -3.02
CA ALA A 67 -11.38 2.34 -3.35
C ALA A 67 -10.82 3.01 -4.61
N GLY A 68 -11.65 3.18 -5.66
CA GLY A 68 -11.24 3.90 -6.88
C GLY A 68 -10.97 5.39 -6.63
N ASN A 69 -11.70 6.03 -5.71
CA ASN A 69 -11.44 7.42 -5.36
C ASN A 69 -10.28 7.57 -4.37
N VAL A 70 -10.08 6.58 -3.48
CA VAL A 70 -8.90 6.49 -2.61
C VAL A 70 -7.63 6.43 -3.45
N LEU A 71 -7.56 5.54 -4.44
CA LEU A 71 -6.40 5.46 -5.34
C LEU A 71 -6.16 6.76 -6.12
N LYS A 72 -7.23 7.40 -6.60
CA LYS A 72 -7.14 8.70 -7.29
C LYS A 72 -6.54 9.79 -6.39
N HIS A 73 -6.99 9.87 -5.14
CA HIS A 73 -6.44 10.83 -4.16
C HIS A 73 -4.99 10.51 -3.81
N LEU A 74 -4.65 9.24 -3.56
CA LEU A 74 -3.28 8.84 -3.27
C LEU A 74 -2.32 9.17 -4.41
N ARG A 75 -2.73 9.00 -5.68
CA ARG A 75 -1.96 9.47 -6.84
C ARG A 75 -1.76 10.98 -6.85
N SER A 76 -2.78 11.75 -6.51
CA SER A 76 -2.68 13.21 -6.41
C SER A 76 -1.72 13.63 -5.30
N LEU A 77 -1.80 12.99 -4.14
CA LEU A 77 -0.94 13.25 -2.98
C LEU A 77 0.51 12.89 -3.29
N HIS A 78 0.74 11.75 -3.95
CA HIS A 78 2.05 11.36 -4.47
C HIS A 78 2.61 12.41 -5.42
N ARG A 79 1.82 12.84 -6.42
CA ARG A 79 2.21 13.88 -7.38
C ARG A 79 2.57 15.22 -6.72
N SER A 80 1.95 15.54 -5.59
CA SER A 80 2.25 16.75 -4.81
C SER A 80 3.41 16.58 -3.81
N GLY A 81 4.08 15.43 -3.77
CA GLY A 81 5.19 15.16 -2.86
C GLY A 81 4.80 14.89 -1.39
N ILE A 82 3.51 15.00 -1.04
CA ILE A 82 3.02 14.80 0.35
C ILE A 82 3.36 13.39 0.88
N LEU A 83 3.44 12.39 -0.01
CA LEU A 83 3.79 11.02 0.37
C LEU A 83 5.30 10.74 0.43
N ASN A 84 6.16 11.69 0.05
CA ASN A 84 7.62 11.49 -0.03
C ASN A 84 8.21 11.03 1.31
N ALA A 85 7.84 11.67 2.42
CA ALA A 85 8.33 11.28 3.74
C ALA A 85 7.93 9.84 4.13
N LYS A 86 6.76 9.37 3.70
CA LYS A 86 6.31 7.98 3.91
C LYS A 86 7.05 7.01 3.00
N ILE A 87 7.34 7.41 1.76
CA ILE A 87 8.17 6.64 0.82
C ILE A 87 9.58 6.47 1.37
N GLU A 88 10.24 7.55 1.80
CA GLU A 88 11.58 7.51 2.39
C GLU A 88 11.64 6.65 3.66
N ARG A 89 10.60 6.72 4.49
CA ARG A 89 10.47 5.85 5.67
C ARG A 89 10.35 4.38 5.26
N TYR A 90 9.48 4.08 4.30
CA TYR A 90 9.28 2.72 3.80
C TYR A 90 10.57 2.14 3.20
N GLN A 91 11.30 2.93 2.41
CA GLN A 91 12.62 2.56 1.90
C GLN A 91 13.61 2.27 3.02
N ARG A 92 13.63 3.07 4.10
CA ARG A 92 14.46 2.78 5.29
C ARG A 92 14.06 1.46 5.95
N LEU A 93 12.77 1.16 6.08
CA LEU A 93 12.28 -0.09 6.67
C LEU A 93 12.70 -1.33 5.85
N ILE A 94 12.78 -1.21 4.52
CA ILE A 94 13.34 -2.26 3.65
C ILE A 94 14.82 -2.46 3.98
N GLN A 95 15.61 -1.38 4.07
CA GLN A 95 17.05 -1.47 4.34
C GLN A 95 17.36 -2.07 5.73
N THR A 96 16.51 -1.82 6.73
CA THR A 96 16.69 -2.36 8.09
C THR A 96 16.10 -3.76 8.27
N ALA A 97 15.67 -4.43 7.19
CA ALA A 97 14.99 -5.73 7.23
C ALA A 97 13.77 -5.78 8.18
N ALA A 98 13.14 -4.62 8.43
CA ALA A 98 11.91 -4.51 9.22
C ALA A 98 10.67 -4.89 8.40
N ILE A 99 10.84 -5.05 7.08
CA ILE A 99 9.83 -5.59 6.17
C ILE A 99 10.30 -6.95 5.67
N LYS A 100 9.54 -8.00 5.98
CA LYS A 100 9.64 -9.30 5.30
C LYS A 100 8.36 -9.50 4.52
N ASP A 101 8.43 -9.13 3.25
CA ASP A 101 7.32 -9.25 2.32
C ASP A 101 7.65 -10.38 1.33
N PRO A 102 6.82 -11.43 1.24
CA PRO A 102 7.05 -12.55 0.32
C PRO A 102 6.81 -12.15 -1.14
N ALA A 103 6.24 -10.97 -1.40
CA ALA A 103 6.14 -10.44 -2.74
C ALA A 103 7.54 -10.17 -3.32
N PRO A 104 7.79 -10.48 -4.61
CA PRO A 104 9.09 -10.25 -5.22
C PRO A 104 9.55 -8.80 -5.08
N GLY A 105 10.85 -8.55 -4.84
CA GLY A 105 11.39 -7.20 -4.61
C GLY A 105 11.01 -6.16 -5.68
N TYR A 106 10.90 -6.57 -6.95
CA TYR A 106 10.46 -5.68 -8.05
C TYR A 106 8.99 -5.23 -7.95
N THR A 107 8.20 -5.82 -7.06
CA THR A 107 6.82 -5.42 -6.74
C THR A 107 6.71 -4.59 -5.46
N GLN A 108 7.82 -4.42 -4.73
CA GLN A 108 7.90 -3.64 -3.50
C GLN A 108 8.29 -2.18 -3.79
N ASP A 109 9.11 -1.96 -4.83
CA ASP A 109 9.60 -0.64 -5.25
C ASP A 109 8.78 -0.06 -6.41
N VAL A 110 7.44 0.00 -6.26
CA VAL A 110 6.54 0.51 -7.31
C VAL A 110 6.38 2.04 -7.22
N LEU A 111 6.79 2.63 -6.09
CA LEU A 111 6.60 4.05 -5.78
C LEU A 111 7.95 4.71 -5.57
N GLU A 112 8.42 5.45 -6.57
CA GLU A 112 9.59 6.32 -6.46
C GLU A 112 9.20 7.67 -5.85
N GLY A 113 10.11 8.28 -5.09
CA GLY A 113 9.94 9.65 -4.59
C GLY A 113 9.91 10.64 -5.75
N ILE A 114 9.08 11.67 -5.66
CA ILE A 114 9.05 12.73 -6.67
C ILE A 114 10.01 13.84 -6.23
N SER A 115 11.04 14.09 -7.03
CA SER A 115 11.90 15.27 -6.88
C SER A 115 11.12 16.53 -7.26
N GLU A 116 11.23 17.56 -6.41
CA GLU A 116 10.68 18.91 -6.64
C GLU A 116 11.33 19.60 -7.85
#